data_AF-A0A6A5UD56-F1
#
_entry.id   AF-A0A6A5UD56-F1
#
_cell.length_a   1.000
_cell.length_b   1.000
_cell.length_c   1.000
_cell.angle_alpha   90.00
_cell.angle_beta   90.00
_cell.angle_gamma   90.00
#
_symmetry.space_group_name_H-M   'P 1'
#
loop_
_entity.id
_entity.type
_entity.pdbx_description
1 polymer ?
#
loop_
_entity_poly.entity_id
_entity_poly.type
_entity_poly.pdbx_seq_one_letter_code
_entity_poly.pdbx_strand_id
1 'polypeptide(L)'
;MGDKINHPDIIAHKDATPSSFTAEAPAGSKVSFTWFRTGDCAAKNEVGWDCSHHGGSSTWLAPCDGDCSKVDKTKLSFFKIAEAGLLGYPAGTRYATGNAKEQTGKWATDVIFYDNKNVDTVTLPKDIPSGNYVLRTELFSIHNNGDVSQRQFWPQAFNIKITGGNDNAKVPAGVKATEIYKKTDPILTFDLYQHAAGATFKSLPGPTLASVASTSKRSHARDFS
;
A
#
# COMPACT_ATOMS: atom_id res chain seq x y z
N MET A 1 -10.22 -9.78 -7.23
CA MET A 1 -8.85 -10.11 -7.66
C MET A 1 -8.15 -11.01 -6.64
N GLY A 2 -8.79 -11.37 -5.53
CA GLY A 2 -8.22 -12.29 -4.54
C GLY A 2 -7.95 -13.71 -5.05
N ASP A 3 -8.70 -14.15 -6.05
CA ASP A 3 -8.47 -15.38 -6.81
C ASP A 3 -7.23 -15.30 -7.73
N LYS A 4 -6.74 -14.08 -7.96
CA LYS A 4 -5.66 -13.73 -8.89
C LYS A 4 -4.43 -13.12 -8.20
N ILE A 5 -4.24 -13.35 -6.90
CA ILE A 5 -3.10 -12.80 -6.15
C ILE A 5 -1.73 -13.24 -6.67
N ASN A 6 -1.66 -14.36 -7.40
CA ASN A 6 -0.43 -14.86 -8.04
C ASN A 6 -0.50 -14.79 -9.58
N HIS A 7 -1.45 -14.04 -10.16
CA HIS A 7 -1.62 -13.84 -11.60
C HIS A 7 -1.02 -12.49 -12.05
N PRO A 8 -0.55 -12.32 -13.30
CA PRO A 8 -0.03 -11.04 -13.81
C PRO A 8 -0.94 -9.80 -13.67
N ASP A 9 -2.24 -9.99 -13.39
CA ASP A 9 -3.19 -8.92 -13.11
C ASP A 9 -2.85 -8.18 -11.81
N ILE A 10 -2.21 -8.84 -10.85
CA ILE A 10 -1.83 -8.23 -9.56
C ILE A 10 -0.72 -7.20 -9.69
N ILE A 11 0.02 -7.20 -10.82
CA ILE A 11 1.16 -6.32 -11.04
C ILE A 11 0.68 -4.87 -11.17
N ALA A 12 -0.28 -4.62 -12.06
CA ALA A 12 -0.71 -3.27 -12.45
C ALA A 12 -2.21 -3.19 -12.79
N HIS A 13 -3.00 -4.15 -12.30
CA HIS A 13 -4.40 -4.41 -12.65
C HIS A 13 -4.58 -5.24 -13.94
N LYS A 14 -5.83 -5.66 -14.16
CA LYS A 14 -6.28 -6.52 -15.28
C LYS A 14 -5.80 -5.98 -16.62
N ASP A 15 -5.17 -6.86 -17.41
CA ASP A 15 -4.74 -6.60 -18.79
C ASP A 15 -3.85 -5.35 -18.97
N ALA A 16 -3.25 -4.85 -17.89
CA ALA A 16 -2.48 -3.61 -17.94
C ALA A 16 -1.26 -3.72 -18.86
N THR A 17 -1.04 -2.68 -19.65
CA THR A 17 0.15 -2.46 -20.46
C THR A 17 0.91 -1.22 -19.96
N PRO A 18 2.24 -1.13 -20.18
CA PRO A 18 3.01 0.03 -19.76
C PRO A 18 2.50 1.33 -20.39
N SER A 19 2.51 2.42 -19.62
CA SER A 19 2.23 3.76 -20.13
C SER A 19 3.33 4.21 -21.11
N SER A 20 2.96 4.99 -22.13
CA SER A 20 3.93 5.68 -23.00
C SER A 20 4.55 6.92 -22.35
N PHE A 21 3.98 7.41 -21.24
CA PHE A 21 4.41 8.62 -20.55
C PHE A 21 5.15 8.28 -19.26
N THR A 22 6.15 9.10 -18.93
CA THR A 22 6.90 9.01 -17.67
C THR A 22 6.87 10.37 -16.98
N ALA A 23 6.48 10.39 -15.71
CA ALA A 23 6.47 11.61 -14.89
C ALA A 23 7.80 11.77 -14.15
N GLU A 24 8.37 12.97 -14.12
CA GLU A 24 9.56 13.24 -13.32
C GLU A 24 9.19 13.46 -11.84
N ALA A 25 9.95 12.89 -10.92
CA ALA A 25 9.73 13.03 -9.48
C ALA A 25 11.07 13.06 -8.72
N PRO A 26 11.46 14.16 -8.07
CA PRO A 26 12.71 14.21 -7.32
C PRO A 26 12.72 13.22 -6.13
N ALA A 27 13.86 12.61 -5.83
CA ALA A 27 14.05 11.82 -4.62
C ALA A 27 13.76 12.67 -3.37
N GLY A 28 13.09 12.10 -2.36
CA GLY A 28 12.64 12.85 -1.19
C GLY A 28 11.38 13.70 -1.39
N SER A 29 10.86 13.83 -2.62
CA SER A 29 9.61 14.53 -2.89
C SER A 29 8.39 13.70 -2.46
N LYS A 30 7.25 14.38 -2.31
CA LYS A 30 5.95 13.73 -2.11
C LYS A 30 5.33 13.38 -3.46
N VAL A 31 4.80 12.16 -3.57
CA VAL A 31 3.90 11.72 -4.62
C VAL A 31 2.52 11.49 -4.02
N SER A 32 1.48 11.99 -4.69
CA SER A 32 0.10 11.92 -4.22
C SER A 32 -0.78 11.20 -5.23
N PHE A 33 -1.62 10.29 -4.74
CA PHE A 33 -2.57 9.50 -5.51
C PHE A 33 -3.99 9.89 -5.10
N THR A 34 -4.77 10.40 -6.06
CA THR A 34 -6.19 10.68 -5.84
C THR A 34 -7.01 9.48 -6.28
N TRP A 35 -7.68 8.85 -5.33
CA TRP A 35 -8.54 7.69 -5.57
C TRP A 35 -9.97 8.15 -5.85
N PHE A 36 -10.47 7.95 -7.06
CA PHE A 36 -11.85 8.31 -7.37
C PHE A 36 -12.79 7.15 -7.12
N ARG A 37 -13.75 7.36 -6.22
CA ARG A 37 -14.92 6.48 -6.04
C ARG A 37 -16.10 7.32 -5.58
N THR A 38 -17.31 6.89 -5.95
CA THR A 38 -18.58 7.59 -5.67
C THR A 38 -19.45 6.78 -4.71
N GLY A 39 -18.83 6.20 -3.67
CA GLY A 39 -19.57 5.48 -2.63
C GLY A 39 -20.12 6.42 -1.56
N ASP A 40 -21.28 6.08 -1.00
CA ASP A 40 -21.85 6.77 0.15
C ASP A 40 -21.67 5.91 1.40
N CYS A 41 -21.22 6.54 2.49
CA CYS A 41 -21.29 5.97 3.83
C CYS A 41 -22.50 6.53 4.57
N ALA A 42 -23.23 5.68 5.31
CA ALA A 42 -24.40 6.13 6.09
C ALA A 42 -24.03 7.11 7.22
N ALA A 43 -22.75 7.17 7.61
CA ALA A 43 -22.22 8.18 8.51
C ALA A 43 -22.12 9.53 7.78
N LYS A 44 -22.87 10.53 8.25
CA LYS A 44 -22.86 11.89 7.68
C LYS A 44 -21.41 12.42 7.60
N ASN A 45 -21.01 12.94 6.44
CA ASN A 45 -19.69 13.49 6.07
C ASN A 45 -18.59 12.48 5.64
N GLU A 46 -18.89 11.19 5.54
CA GLU A 46 -17.99 10.18 4.95
C GLU A 46 -18.40 9.89 3.48
N VAL A 47 -17.78 10.60 2.53
CA VAL A 47 -18.12 10.52 1.10
C VAL A 47 -16.92 9.98 0.30
N GLY A 48 -17.16 9.04 -0.62
CA GLY A 48 -16.18 8.55 -1.57
C GLY A 48 -15.90 7.04 -1.48
N TRP A 49 -15.93 6.46 -0.28
CA TRP A 49 -15.66 5.03 -0.05
C TRP A 49 -16.80 4.38 0.73
N ASP A 50 -17.09 3.11 0.41
CA ASP A 50 -18.09 2.34 1.15
C ASP A 50 -17.53 2.04 2.53
N CYS A 51 -18.30 2.37 3.60
CA CYS A 51 -17.83 2.25 4.98
C CYS A 51 -17.30 0.85 5.31
N SER A 52 -17.79 -0.17 4.61
CA SER A 52 -17.43 -1.55 4.85
C SER A 52 -16.01 -1.89 4.38
N HIS A 53 -15.49 -1.20 3.35
CA HIS A 53 -14.29 -1.58 2.59
C HIS A 53 -12.97 -1.26 3.33
N HIS A 54 -12.88 -1.66 4.59
CA HIS A 54 -11.68 -1.56 5.41
C HIS A 54 -10.51 -2.37 4.84
N GLY A 55 -9.33 -1.75 4.79
CA GLY A 55 -8.09 -2.43 4.47
C GLY A 55 -6.87 -1.51 4.34
N GLY A 56 -5.80 -2.04 3.77
CA GLY A 56 -4.50 -1.37 3.77
C GLY A 56 -4.17 -0.64 2.47
N SER A 57 -3.12 0.17 2.53
CA SER A 57 -2.41 0.75 1.39
C SER A 57 -0.95 0.30 1.39
N SER A 58 -0.37 0.10 0.22
CA SER A 58 1.07 -0.09 0.05
C SER A 58 1.58 0.53 -1.23
N THR A 59 2.79 1.10 -1.20
CA THR A 59 3.44 1.68 -2.38
C THR A 59 4.83 1.08 -2.56
N TRP A 60 5.17 0.83 -3.82
CA TRP A 60 6.30 0.03 -4.25
C TRP A 60 7.00 0.70 -5.43
N LEU A 61 8.28 0.41 -5.59
CA LEU A 61 9.05 0.77 -6.77
C LEU A 61 9.69 -0.49 -7.36
N ALA A 62 9.80 -0.55 -8.68
CA ALA A 62 10.61 -1.51 -9.41
C ALA A 62 11.42 -0.78 -10.48
N PRO A 63 12.75 -0.97 -10.57
CA PRO A 63 13.54 -0.36 -11.63
C PRO A 63 13.08 -0.91 -12.98
N CYS A 64 13.04 -0.04 -14.00
CA CYS A 64 12.71 -0.43 -15.36
C CYS A 64 13.92 -0.97 -16.14
N ASP A 65 15.14 -0.76 -15.62
CA ASP A 65 16.42 -1.06 -16.29
C ASP A 65 16.49 -0.52 -17.73
N GLY A 66 15.88 0.66 -17.93
CA GLY A 66 15.71 1.28 -19.24
C GLY A 66 14.41 2.09 -19.33
N ASP A 67 13.78 2.04 -20.49
CA ASP A 67 12.53 2.74 -20.77
C ASP A 67 11.33 1.95 -20.21
N CYS A 68 10.62 2.52 -19.23
CA CYS A 68 9.46 1.89 -18.61
C CYS A 68 8.31 1.61 -19.60
N SER A 69 8.22 2.35 -20.72
CA SER A 69 7.18 2.10 -21.72
C SER A 69 7.35 0.78 -22.47
N LYS A 70 8.52 0.14 -22.34
CA LYS A 70 8.89 -1.11 -23.02
C LYS A 70 9.08 -2.28 -22.06
N VAL A 71 8.84 -2.08 -20.77
CA VAL A 71 9.12 -3.10 -19.76
C VAL A 71 8.12 -4.26 -19.86
N ASP A 72 8.64 -5.48 -19.74
CA ASP A 72 7.80 -6.64 -19.47
C ASP A 72 7.42 -6.61 -17.98
N LYS A 73 6.15 -6.30 -17.69
CA LYS A 73 5.68 -6.15 -16.31
C LYS A 73 5.92 -7.40 -15.45
N THR A 74 5.98 -8.59 -16.04
CA THR A 74 6.24 -9.85 -15.31
C THR A 74 7.70 -9.98 -14.85
N LYS A 75 8.61 -9.21 -15.48
CA LYS A 75 10.02 -9.16 -15.11
C LYS A 75 10.34 -8.15 -14.02
N LEU A 76 9.42 -7.24 -13.71
CA LEU A 76 9.59 -6.27 -12.62
C LEU A 76 9.71 -6.97 -11.25
N SER A 77 10.61 -6.45 -10.42
CA SER A 77 10.79 -6.87 -9.03
C SER A 77 10.61 -5.65 -8.13
N PHE A 78 9.57 -5.68 -7.30
CA PHE A 78 9.08 -4.56 -6.50
C PHE A 78 9.64 -4.60 -5.09
N PHE A 79 10.15 -3.47 -4.61
CA PHE A 79 10.47 -3.26 -3.21
C PHE A 79 9.54 -2.22 -2.59
N LYS A 80 9.14 -2.45 -1.33
CA LYS A 80 8.14 -1.65 -0.64
C LYS A 80 8.75 -0.35 -0.13
N ILE A 81 8.10 0.79 -0.38
CA ILE A 81 8.54 2.10 0.11
C ILE A 81 7.55 2.73 1.10
N ALA A 82 6.30 2.28 1.12
CA ALA A 82 5.31 2.69 2.12
C ALA A 82 4.28 1.58 2.35
N GLU A 83 3.76 1.52 3.57
CA GLU A 83 2.61 0.69 3.94
C GLU A 83 1.82 1.30 5.10
N ALA A 84 0.52 1.09 5.08
CA ALA A 84 -0.37 1.38 6.20
C ALA A 84 -1.52 0.35 6.22
N GLY A 85 -1.80 -0.22 7.40
CA GLY A 85 -2.83 -1.25 7.59
C GLY A 85 -3.90 -0.83 8.59
N LEU A 86 -4.21 -1.71 9.54
CA LEU A 86 -5.01 -1.41 10.72
C LEU A 86 -4.23 -0.46 11.65
N LEU A 87 -4.80 0.70 11.94
CA LEU A 87 -4.21 1.75 12.77
C LEU A 87 -4.64 1.65 14.24
N GLY A 88 -5.67 0.86 14.53
CA GLY A 88 -6.15 0.58 15.88
C GLY A 88 -7.64 0.85 16.04
N TYR A 89 -8.08 0.96 17.30
CA TYR A 89 -9.48 1.04 17.68
C TYR A 89 -9.73 2.35 18.45
N PRO A 90 -9.86 3.49 17.75
CA PRO A 90 -10.03 4.78 18.43
C PRO A 90 -11.36 4.83 19.20
N ALA A 91 -11.26 4.93 20.53
CA ALA A 91 -12.41 4.95 21.43
C ALA A 91 -13.36 6.12 21.11
N GLY A 92 -14.67 5.88 21.25
CA GLY A 92 -15.70 6.88 20.96
C GLY A 92 -15.98 7.10 19.47
N THR A 93 -15.40 6.29 18.58
CA THR A 93 -15.67 6.34 17.13
C THR A 93 -16.37 5.06 16.66
N ARG A 94 -16.90 5.07 15.42
CA ARG A 94 -17.52 3.88 14.79
C ARG A 94 -16.58 2.68 14.69
N TYR A 95 -15.28 2.92 14.68
CA TYR A 95 -14.23 1.90 14.58
C TYR A 95 -14.06 1.07 15.86
N ALA A 96 -14.63 1.53 16.99
CA ALA A 96 -14.53 0.88 18.30
C ALA A 96 -15.90 0.73 18.99
N THR A 97 -16.98 0.63 18.21
CA THR A 97 -18.35 0.44 18.73
C THR A 97 -18.65 -1.05 18.95
N GLY A 98 -19.42 -1.36 19.99
CA GLY A 98 -19.91 -2.72 20.25
C GLY A 98 -18.92 -3.57 21.06
N ASN A 99 -19.04 -4.89 20.93
CA ASN A 99 -18.17 -5.84 21.62
C ASN A 99 -16.72 -5.68 21.13
N ALA A 100 -15.74 -5.72 22.03
CA ALA A 100 -14.32 -5.56 21.69
C ALA A 100 -13.81 -6.58 20.65
N LYS A 101 -14.46 -7.73 20.51
CA LYS A 101 -14.14 -8.75 19.49
C LYS A 101 -14.77 -8.49 18.11
N GLU A 102 -15.65 -7.49 18.02
CA GLU A 102 -16.45 -7.16 16.83
C GLU A 102 -16.13 -5.77 16.29
N GLN A 103 -15.24 -5.04 16.96
CA GLN A 103 -14.80 -3.72 16.52
C GLN A 103 -14.02 -3.85 15.22
N THR A 104 -14.40 -3.13 14.16
CA THR A 104 -13.73 -3.25 12.85
C THR A 104 -12.36 -2.56 12.81
N GLY A 105 -12.11 -1.59 13.70
CA GLY A 105 -10.89 -0.80 13.72
C GLY A 105 -10.82 0.24 12.59
N LYS A 106 -9.90 1.20 12.74
CA LYS A 106 -9.63 2.26 11.76
C LYS A 106 -8.47 1.83 10.88
N TRP A 107 -8.66 1.84 9.57
CA TRP A 107 -7.68 1.35 8.60
C TRP A 107 -7.11 2.47 7.72
N ALA A 108 -6.07 2.15 6.96
CA ALA A 108 -5.46 3.09 6.02
C ALA A 108 -6.46 3.61 4.98
N THR A 109 -7.35 2.74 4.47
CA THR A 109 -8.43 3.17 3.57
C THR A 109 -9.33 4.22 4.22
N ASP A 110 -9.67 4.07 5.51
CA ASP A 110 -10.49 5.05 6.21
C ASP A 110 -9.81 6.43 6.28
N VAL A 111 -8.49 6.45 6.54
CA VAL A 111 -7.71 7.71 6.54
C VAL A 111 -7.66 8.32 5.15
N ILE A 112 -7.39 7.53 4.11
CA ILE A 112 -7.25 8.01 2.74
C ILE A 112 -8.56 8.66 2.26
N PHE A 113 -9.69 7.96 2.43
CA PHE A 113 -10.96 8.42 1.89
C PHE A 113 -11.64 9.47 2.78
N TYR A 114 -11.65 9.28 4.10
CA TYR A 114 -12.43 10.15 4.99
C TYR A 114 -11.62 11.30 5.60
N ASP A 115 -10.39 11.05 6.03
CA ASP A 115 -9.56 12.10 6.64
C ASP A 115 -8.86 12.96 5.58
N ASN A 116 -8.38 12.33 4.50
CA ASN A 116 -7.55 12.95 3.47
C ASN A 116 -8.29 13.23 2.15
N LYS A 117 -9.62 13.12 2.13
CA LYS A 117 -10.46 13.45 0.97
C LYS A 117 -10.00 12.72 -0.31
N ASN A 118 -9.84 11.42 -0.19
CA ASN A 118 -9.43 10.49 -1.23
C ASN A 118 -7.96 10.58 -1.68
N VAL A 119 -7.10 11.26 -0.92
CA VAL A 119 -5.68 11.43 -1.28
C VAL A 119 -4.80 10.55 -0.41
N ASP A 120 -4.05 9.65 -1.05
CA ASP A 120 -2.92 8.94 -0.45
C ASP A 120 -1.62 9.66 -0.81
N THR A 121 -0.70 9.86 0.13
CA THR A 121 0.56 10.59 -0.11
C THR A 121 1.74 9.82 0.47
N VAL A 122 2.71 9.55 -0.40
CA VAL A 122 3.95 8.85 -0.05
C VAL A 122 5.14 9.75 -0.34
N THR A 123 6.14 9.70 0.52
CA THR A 123 7.42 10.39 0.26
C THR A 123 8.37 9.40 -0.42
N LEU A 124 8.91 9.76 -1.58
CA LEU A 124 9.93 8.97 -2.23
C LEU A 124 11.17 8.92 -1.33
N PRO A 125 11.82 7.76 -1.17
CA PRO A 125 13.06 7.69 -0.40
C PRO A 125 14.10 8.68 -0.92
N LYS A 126 14.77 9.41 -0.03
CA LYS A 126 15.78 10.40 -0.45
C LYS A 126 17.03 9.73 -1.04
N ASP A 127 17.40 8.56 -0.50
CA ASP A 127 18.60 7.81 -0.88
C ASP A 127 18.33 6.75 -1.97
N ILE A 128 17.17 6.78 -2.63
CA ILE A 128 16.94 5.91 -3.80
C ILE A 128 17.87 6.34 -4.95
N PRO A 129 18.47 5.41 -5.71
CA PRO A 129 19.22 5.77 -6.91
C PRO A 129 18.33 6.47 -7.95
N SER A 130 18.88 7.45 -8.67
CA SER A 130 18.17 8.08 -9.78
C SER A 130 17.91 7.07 -10.90
N GLY A 131 16.81 7.23 -11.64
CA GLY A 131 16.49 6.33 -12.74
C GLY A 131 15.01 6.21 -13.05
N ASN A 132 14.70 5.34 -14.00
CA ASN A 132 13.33 5.04 -14.41
C ASN A 132 12.78 3.89 -13.57
N TYR A 133 11.62 4.10 -12.95
CA TYR A 133 10.95 3.14 -12.09
C TYR A 133 9.48 3.00 -12.48
N VAL A 134 8.94 1.79 -12.33
CA VAL A 134 7.50 1.59 -12.17
C VAL A 134 7.17 1.81 -10.70
N LEU A 135 6.39 2.84 -10.42
CA LEU A 135 5.74 3.04 -9.13
C LEU A 135 4.41 2.29 -9.12
N ARG A 136 4.24 1.36 -8.18
CA ARG A 136 2.98 0.64 -7.96
C ARG A 136 2.41 1.07 -6.62
N THR A 137 1.22 1.65 -6.61
CA THR A 137 0.43 1.87 -5.38
C THR A 137 -0.78 0.95 -5.38
N GLU A 138 -1.20 0.50 -4.22
CA GLU A 138 -2.30 -0.45 -4.11
C GLU A 138 -3.09 -0.22 -2.84
N LEU A 139 -4.41 -0.22 -2.99
CA LEU A 139 -5.33 -0.46 -1.89
C LEU A 139 -5.77 -1.91 -1.93
N PHE A 140 -6.01 -2.50 -0.76
CA PHE A 140 -6.77 -3.73 -0.65
C PHE A 140 -7.84 -3.57 0.42
N SER A 141 -8.90 -4.39 0.34
CA SER A 141 -9.90 -4.47 1.39
C SER A 141 -10.22 -5.91 1.76
N ILE A 142 -10.60 -6.07 3.03
CA ILE A 142 -10.88 -7.36 3.65
C ILE A 142 -12.32 -7.43 4.22
N HIS A 143 -13.22 -6.59 3.71
CA HIS A 143 -14.59 -6.50 4.19
C HIS A 143 -15.40 -7.79 3.99
N ASN A 144 -15.19 -8.49 2.87
CA ASN A 144 -15.75 -9.81 2.67
C ASN A 144 -14.94 -10.81 3.50
N ASN A 145 -15.48 -11.15 4.67
CA ASN A 145 -15.01 -12.27 5.47
C ASN A 145 -15.17 -13.58 4.68
N GLY A 146 -14.15 -14.42 4.73
CA GLY A 146 -14.13 -15.70 4.02
C GLY A 146 -12.80 -15.93 3.29
N ASP A 147 -12.89 -16.70 2.21
CA ASP A 147 -11.72 -17.09 1.43
C ASP A 147 -10.95 -15.90 0.86
N VAL A 148 -9.64 -16.08 0.70
CA VAL A 148 -8.76 -15.06 0.09
C VAL A 148 -9.24 -14.65 -1.30
N SER A 149 -9.98 -15.52 -2.01
CA SER A 149 -10.60 -15.22 -3.31
C SER A 149 -11.57 -14.03 -3.28
N GLN A 150 -12.21 -13.79 -2.14
CA GLN A 150 -13.19 -12.71 -1.92
C GLN A 150 -12.54 -11.37 -1.54
N ARG A 151 -11.24 -11.36 -1.27
CA ARG A 151 -10.49 -10.13 -0.97
C ARG A 151 -10.31 -9.31 -2.24
N GLN A 152 -10.36 -8.00 -2.08
CA GLN A 152 -10.31 -7.05 -3.20
C GLN A 152 -9.00 -6.28 -3.16
N PHE A 153 -8.38 -6.15 -4.33
CA PHE A 153 -7.07 -5.53 -4.53
C PHE A 153 -7.18 -4.59 -5.73
N TRP A 154 -6.65 -3.37 -5.58
CA TRP A 154 -6.67 -2.33 -6.58
C TRP A 154 -5.26 -1.76 -6.80
N PRO A 155 -4.34 -2.53 -7.41
CA PRO A 155 -3.04 -2.01 -7.81
C PRO A 155 -3.20 -1.01 -8.96
N GLN A 156 -2.43 0.07 -8.90
CA GLN A 156 -2.28 1.09 -9.93
C GLN A 156 -0.78 1.32 -10.14
N ALA A 157 -0.36 1.41 -11.41
CA ALA A 157 1.05 1.54 -11.77
C ALA A 157 1.31 2.79 -12.62
N PHE A 158 2.44 3.43 -12.37
CA PHE A 158 2.87 4.67 -13.02
C PHE A 158 4.34 4.55 -13.40
N ASN A 159 4.71 5.06 -14.57
CA ASN A 159 6.11 5.22 -14.92
C ASN A 159 6.60 6.54 -14.34
N ILE A 160 7.66 6.50 -13.55
CA ILE A 160 8.30 7.68 -12.99
C ILE A 160 9.79 7.70 -13.31
N LYS A 161 10.35 8.89 -13.46
CA LYS A 161 11.78 9.13 -13.50
C LYS A 161 12.19 9.81 -12.21
N ILE A 162 12.89 9.08 -11.35
CA ILE A 162 13.42 9.63 -10.11
C ILE A 162 14.71 10.40 -10.41
N THR A 163 14.78 11.65 -9.95
CA THR A 163 15.94 12.54 -10.12
C THR A 163 16.53 12.97 -8.77
N GLY A 164 17.82 13.30 -8.74
CA GLY A 164 18.48 13.80 -7.52
C GLY A 164 18.60 12.77 -6.40
N GLY A 165 18.62 11.48 -6.75
CA GLY A 165 18.80 10.37 -5.82
C GLY A 165 20.27 10.15 -5.42
N ASN A 166 20.53 9.08 -4.67
CA ASN A 166 21.89 8.65 -4.33
C ASN A 166 22.34 7.52 -5.26
N ASP A 167 23.04 7.85 -6.34
CA ASP A 167 23.47 6.88 -7.35
C ASP A 167 24.57 5.91 -6.85
N ASN A 168 25.14 6.16 -5.66
CA ASN A 168 26.04 5.22 -4.98
C ASN A 168 25.30 4.21 -4.09
N ALA A 169 24.01 4.43 -3.82
CA ALA A 169 23.19 3.49 -3.06
C ALA A 169 22.86 2.27 -3.93
N LYS A 170 22.72 1.10 -3.29
CA LYS A 170 22.22 -0.09 -3.96
C LYS A 170 20.70 -0.02 -4.07
N VAL A 171 20.16 -0.38 -5.24
CA VAL A 171 18.72 -0.62 -5.40
C VAL A 171 18.33 -1.76 -4.43
N PRO A 172 17.29 -1.58 -3.60
CA PRO A 172 16.83 -2.63 -2.69
C PRO A 172 16.39 -3.89 -3.45
N ALA A 173 16.59 -5.06 -2.83
CA ALA A 173 16.06 -6.30 -3.37
C ALA A 173 14.52 -6.26 -3.41
N GLY A 174 13.96 -6.54 -4.59
CA GLY A 174 12.52 -6.61 -4.81
C GLY A 174 11.99 -8.03 -4.88
N VAL A 175 10.67 -8.15 -4.94
CA VAL A 175 9.92 -9.41 -5.12
C VAL A 175 9.01 -9.29 -6.34
N LYS A 176 8.66 -10.40 -7.00
CA LYS A 176 7.62 -10.37 -8.03
C LYS A 176 6.29 -9.98 -7.42
N ALA A 177 5.49 -9.17 -8.13
CA ALA A 177 4.16 -8.80 -7.59
C ALA A 177 3.26 -10.03 -7.38
N THR A 178 3.44 -11.07 -8.21
CA THR A 178 2.79 -12.39 -8.09
C THR A 178 3.23 -13.19 -6.86
N GLU A 179 4.17 -12.68 -6.08
CA GLU A 179 4.71 -13.32 -4.86
C GLU A 179 4.55 -12.42 -3.63
N ILE A 180 3.99 -11.20 -3.78
CA ILE A 180 3.70 -10.29 -2.65
C ILE A 180 2.76 -10.95 -1.66
N TYR A 181 1.70 -11.59 -2.18
CA TYR A 181 0.62 -12.14 -1.38
C TYR A 181 0.68 -13.66 -1.31
N LYS A 182 0.46 -14.19 -0.11
CA LYS A 182 0.22 -15.60 0.16
C LYS A 182 -1.16 -15.76 0.77
N LYS A 183 -1.85 -16.84 0.42
CA LYS A 183 -3.19 -17.13 0.97
C LYS A 183 -3.19 -17.25 2.51
N THR A 184 -2.04 -17.53 3.10
CA THR A 184 -1.85 -17.68 4.54
C THR A 184 -1.38 -16.40 5.23
N ASP A 185 -1.29 -15.27 4.51
CA ASP A 185 -0.90 -14.01 5.15
C ASP A 185 -1.93 -13.64 6.22
N PRO A 186 -1.49 -13.30 7.46
CA PRO A 186 -2.40 -13.09 8.59
C PRO A 186 -3.53 -12.10 8.31
N ILE A 187 -3.24 -11.06 7.53
CA ILE A 187 -4.22 -10.03 7.16
C ILE A 187 -5.27 -10.53 6.17
N LEU A 188 -4.92 -11.49 5.31
CA LEU A 188 -5.83 -12.05 4.30
C LEU A 188 -6.72 -13.15 4.89
N THR A 189 -6.29 -13.77 6.00
CA THR A 189 -7.08 -14.72 6.79
C THR A 189 -7.81 -14.06 7.96
N PHE A 190 -7.66 -12.74 8.15
CA PHE A 190 -8.30 -12.03 9.26
C PHE A 190 -9.80 -11.92 9.06
N ASP A 191 -10.55 -12.27 10.09
CA ASP A 191 -11.99 -11.98 10.17
C ASP A 191 -12.16 -10.57 10.75
N LEU A 192 -12.69 -9.66 9.94
CA LEU A 192 -12.87 -8.26 10.28
C LEU A 192 -13.97 -8.01 11.32
N TYR A 193 -14.93 -8.93 11.45
CA TYR A 193 -16.13 -8.76 12.25
C TYR A 193 -16.13 -9.64 13.51
N GLN A 194 -15.20 -10.60 13.62
CA GLN A 194 -15.03 -11.49 14.76
C GLN A 194 -13.55 -11.87 14.93
N HIS A 195 -12.83 -11.18 15.82
CA HIS A 195 -11.40 -11.42 16.08
C HIS A 195 -11.03 -11.27 17.55
N ALA A 196 -9.76 -11.54 17.89
CA ALA A 196 -9.25 -11.25 19.23
C ALA A 196 -9.37 -9.74 19.50
N ALA A 197 -9.82 -9.37 20.70
CA ALA A 197 -9.96 -7.97 21.07
C ALA A 197 -8.62 -7.24 20.98
N GLY A 198 -8.59 -6.09 20.30
CA GLY A 198 -7.37 -5.30 20.12
C GLY A 198 -6.34 -5.91 19.14
N ALA A 199 -6.75 -6.79 18.22
CA ALA A 199 -5.86 -7.37 17.22
C ALA A 199 -5.14 -6.29 16.39
N THR A 200 -3.86 -6.51 16.07
CA THR A 200 -3.07 -5.62 15.21
C THR A 200 -2.17 -6.43 14.27
N PHE A 201 -1.60 -5.77 13.26
CA PHE A 201 -0.64 -6.38 12.33
C PHE A 201 0.70 -5.67 12.42
N LYS A 202 1.80 -6.43 12.41
CA LYS A 202 3.16 -5.87 12.44
C LYS A 202 3.59 -5.28 11.09
N SER A 203 3.12 -5.87 9.99
CA SER A 203 3.43 -5.46 8.62
C SER A 203 2.35 -5.96 7.66
N LEU A 204 2.25 -5.35 6.49
CA LEU A 204 1.45 -5.86 5.39
C LEU A 204 2.22 -6.95 4.62
N PRO A 205 1.54 -7.75 3.78
CA PRO A 205 2.16 -8.74 2.92
C PRO A 205 3.34 -8.23 2.07
N GLY A 206 4.14 -9.18 1.61
CA GLY A 206 5.40 -8.95 0.90
C GLY A 206 6.56 -8.59 1.84
N PRO A 207 7.71 -8.15 1.29
CA PRO A 207 8.87 -7.78 2.08
C PRO A 207 8.55 -6.60 3.01
N THR A 208 9.37 -6.46 4.05
CA THR A 208 9.37 -5.26 4.90
C THR A 208 9.72 -4.01 4.07
N LEU A 209 9.48 -2.83 4.63
CA LEU A 209 9.96 -1.57 4.04
C LEU A 209 11.44 -1.68 3.64
N ALA A 210 11.74 -1.25 2.42
CA ALA A 210 13.09 -1.23 1.89
C ALA A 210 14.00 -0.36 2.76
N SER A 211 15.29 -0.70 2.82
CA SER A 211 16.27 0.03 3.65
C SER A 211 16.34 1.52 3.32
N VAL A 212 16.15 1.90 2.06
CA VAL A 212 16.11 3.30 1.62
C VAL A 212 14.87 4.04 2.15
N ALA A 213 13.75 3.34 2.35
CA ALA A 213 12.49 3.88 2.85
C ALA A 213 12.40 3.85 4.38
N SER A 214 13.08 2.91 5.03
CA SER A 214 13.32 2.97 6.47
C SER A 214 14.31 4.09 6.73
N THR A 215 13.82 5.29 7.05
CA THR A 215 14.68 6.30 7.65
C THR A 215 15.44 5.62 8.78
N SER A 216 16.77 5.52 8.64
CA SER A 216 17.63 5.10 9.74
C SER A 216 17.22 5.98 10.91
N LYS A 217 16.54 5.39 11.90
CA LYS A 217 16.43 5.95 13.23
C LYS A 217 17.86 6.13 13.66
N ARG A 218 18.44 7.32 13.43
CA ARG A 218 19.65 7.73 14.15
C ARG A 218 19.19 7.73 15.59
N SER A 219 19.56 6.68 16.30
CA SER A 219 19.41 6.56 17.73
C SER A 219 20.14 7.74 18.35
N HIS A 220 19.43 8.83 18.60
CA HIS A 220 19.83 9.67 19.70
C HIS A 220 19.42 8.92 20.97
N ALA A 221 20.32 8.03 21.39
CA ALA A 221 20.51 7.82 22.81
C ALA A 221 20.76 9.21 23.42
N ARG A 222 19.80 9.71 24.20
CA ARG A 222 20.04 10.74 25.20
C ARG A 222 19.24 10.37 26.44
N ASP A 223 19.98 9.72 27.32
CA ASP A 223 19.98 9.80 28.78
C ASP A 223 18.66 9.87 29.52
N PHE A 224 18.47 8.83 30.32
CA PHE A 224 17.68 8.85 31.55
C PHE A 224 18.18 9.97 32.46
N SER A 225 17.28 10.84 32.89
CA SER A 225 17.27 11.53 34.18
C SER A 225 15.83 11.87 34.53
#